data_AF-A0ABD3GUM0-F1
#
_entry.id   AF-A0ABD3GUM0-F1
#
_cell.length_a   1.000
_cell.length_b   1.000
_cell.length_c   1.000
_cell.angle_alpha   90.00
_cell.angle_beta   90.00
_cell.angle_gamma   90.00
#
_symmetry.space_group_name_H-M   'P 1'
#
loop_
_entity.id
_entity.type
_entity.pdbx_description
1 polymer ?
#
loop_
_entity_poly.entity_id
_entity_poly.type
_entity_poly.pdbx_seq_one_letter_code
_entity_poly.pdbx_strand_id
1 'polypeptide(L)'
;MKSLTANADNANGSMEHVLQLAQHIAKLEAWEEHRWRLWSRERFLHLGDTSFPYFLRRFRQKRCKKAIQSLTTEDDRILTSPVDITQEVYIHYTQVFAAPLSPADVTTPRDFLSVLSGRVSLPQLAFIDDLPTHGEFTDVMLSSAREKSLSFDGFNVDAIHAVWDFVGPTYVCAMQECWLTASFPKGFHEGLTFCDTSQISGGSVFGCAGGEQAKPLDTFDFIAGKVAGGSPASIGA
;
A
#
# COMPACT_ATOMS: atom_id res chain seq x y z
N MET A 1 -31.28 -7.63 76.86
CA MET A 1 -30.42 -8.18 75.79
C MET A 1 -31.04 -8.16 74.38
N LYS A 2 -32.30 -7.74 74.15
CA LYS A 2 -32.92 -7.73 72.80
C LYS A 2 -32.75 -6.43 72.00
N SER A 3 -32.17 -5.38 72.58
CA SER A 3 -32.09 -4.05 71.95
C SER A 3 -30.79 -3.78 71.17
N LEU A 4 -29.75 -4.61 71.35
CA LEU A 4 -28.46 -4.43 70.68
C LEU A 4 -28.40 -5.11 69.30
N THR A 5 -29.22 -6.13 69.04
CA THR A 5 -29.25 -6.85 67.76
C THR A 5 -30.00 -6.06 66.67
N ALA A 6 -31.10 -5.38 67.03
CA ALA A 6 -31.91 -4.62 66.07
C ALA A 6 -31.17 -3.45 65.39
N ASN A 7 -30.17 -2.85 66.06
CA ASN A 7 -29.35 -1.79 65.47
C ASN A 7 -28.25 -2.34 64.56
N ALA A 8 -27.73 -3.54 64.84
CA ALA A 8 -26.73 -4.21 63.99
C ALA A 8 -27.36 -4.70 62.68
N ASP A 9 -28.60 -5.21 62.74
CA ASP A 9 -29.32 -5.68 61.55
C ASP A 9 -29.69 -4.52 60.61
N ASN A 10 -30.03 -3.35 61.15
CA ASN A 10 -30.34 -2.14 60.37
C ASN A 10 -29.08 -1.52 59.72
N ALA A 11 -27.93 -1.58 60.41
CA ALA A 11 -26.64 -1.15 59.87
C ALA A 11 -26.13 -2.09 58.77
N ASN A 12 -26.35 -3.40 58.92
CA ASN A 12 -25.99 -4.41 57.90
C ASN A 12 -26.84 -4.25 56.63
N GLY A 13 -28.15 -4.00 56.75
CA GLY A 13 -29.01 -3.71 55.61
C GLY A 13 -28.63 -2.41 54.88
N SER A 14 -28.20 -1.38 55.62
CA SER A 14 -27.68 -0.14 55.04
C SER A 14 -26.36 -0.36 54.28
N MET A 15 -25.46 -1.18 54.82
CA MET A 15 -24.19 -1.51 54.16
C MET A 15 -24.40 -2.33 52.88
N GLU A 16 -25.32 -3.29 52.91
CA GLU A 16 -25.66 -4.10 51.74
C GLU A 16 -26.25 -3.25 50.60
N HIS A 17 -27.11 -2.27 50.94
CA HIS A 17 -27.61 -1.29 49.99
C HIS A 17 -26.49 -0.44 49.36
N VAL A 18 -25.49 -0.02 50.13
CA VAL A 18 -24.34 0.75 49.62
C VAL A 18 -23.50 -0.10 48.66
N LEU A 19 -23.28 -1.38 48.98
CA LEU A 19 -22.56 -2.30 48.10
C LEU A 19 -23.31 -2.56 46.79
N GLN A 20 -24.64 -2.72 46.85
CA GLN A 20 -25.48 -2.87 45.66
C GLN A 20 -25.44 -1.61 44.78
N LEU A 21 -25.46 -0.42 45.39
CA LEU A 21 -25.30 0.85 44.68
C LEU A 21 -23.94 0.96 44.00
N ALA A 22 -22.85 0.61 44.69
CA ALA A 22 -21.51 0.63 44.12
C ALA A 22 -21.37 -0.33 42.93
N GLN A 23 -21.94 -1.54 43.03
CA GLN A 23 -21.99 -2.50 41.92
C GLN A 23 -22.79 -1.97 40.73
N HIS A 24 -23.91 -1.28 40.99
CA HIS A 24 -24.74 -0.70 39.95
C HIS A 24 -24.02 0.45 39.22
N ILE A 25 -23.29 1.31 39.95
CA ILE A 25 -22.48 2.38 39.38
C ILE A 25 -21.37 1.81 38.50
N ALA A 26 -20.60 0.84 39.00
CA ALA A 26 -19.54 0.19 38.22
C ALA A 26 -20.06 -0.46 36.93
N LYS A 27 -21.27 -1.04 36.98
CA LYS A 27 -21.94 -1.56 35.79
C LYS A 27 -22.22 -0.42 34.80
N LEU A 28 -22.83 0.69 35.24
CA LEU A 28 -23.15 1.83 34.38
C LEU A 28 -21.90 2.44 33.71
N GLU A 29 -20.79 2.54 34.43
CA GLU A 29 -19.51 3.03 33.88
C GLU A 29 -18.99 2.12 32.75
N ALA A 30 -19.08 0.79 32.93
CA ALA A 30 -18.70 -0.16 31.88
C ALA A 30 -19.60 -0.06 30.63
N TRP A 31 -20.91 0.17 30.82
CA TRP A 31 -21.84 0.42 29.70
C TRP A 31 -21.52 1.72 28.97
N GLU A 32 -21.16 2.77 29.71
CA GLU A 32 -20.78 4.06 29.14
C GLU A 32 -19.48 3.93 28.31
N GLU A 33 -18.44 3.27 28.85
CA GLU A 33 -17.19 3.03 28.12
C GLU A 33 -17.45 2.22 26.84
N HIS A 34 -18.28 1.18 26.93
CA HIS A 34 -18.64 0.36 25.77
C HIS A 34 -19.36 1.20 24.70
N ARG A 35 -20.30 2.05 25.12
CA ARG A 35 -21.01 2.96 24.21
C ARG A 35 -20.05 3.92 23.52
N TRP A 36 -19.12 4.54 24.25
CA TRP A 36 -18.13 5.45 23.68
C TRP A 36 -17.21 4.75 22.68
N ARG A 37 -16.81 3.50 22.97
CA ARG A 37 -16.01 2.68 22.06
C ARG A 37 -16.74 2.32 20.77
N LEU A 38 -18.05 2.04 20.84
CA LEU A 38 -18.87 1.79 19.66
C LEU A 38 -19.05 3.07 18.84
N TRP A 39 -19.39 4.18 19.50
CA TRP A 39 -19.56 5.49 18.85
C TRP A 39 -18.29 5.97 18.15
N SER A 40 -17.12 5.78 18.77
CA SER A 40 -15.86 6.17 18.13
C SER A 40 -15.57 5.34 16.89
N ARG A 41 -15.90 4.04 16.90
CA ARG A 41 -15.73 3.13 15.75
C ARG A 41 -16.70 3.46 14.63
N GLU A 42 -17.99 3.62 14.93
CA GLU A 42 -19.01 4.04 13.96
C GLU A 42 -18.62 5.36 13.30
N ARG A 43 -18.19 6.34 14.11
CA ARG A 43 -17.72 7.63 13.61
C ARG A 43 -16.45 7.49 12.75
N PHE A 44 -15.51 6.62 13.12
CA PHE A 44 -14.32 6.34 12.31
C PHE A 44 -14.68 5.63 11.01
N LEU A 45 -15.64 4.70 10.99
CA LEU A 45 -16.10 4.06 9.76
C LEU A 45 -16.76 5.08 8.82
N HIS A 46 -17.58 5.98 9.35
CA HIS A 46 -18.23 7.01 8.53
C HIS A 46 -17.30 8.12 8.05
N LEU A 47 -16.33 8.54 8.88
CA LEU A 47 -15.44 9.66 8.56
C LEU A 47 -14.08 9.24 7.99
N GLY A 48 -13.60 8.03 8.30
CA GLY A 48 -12.29 7.53 7.91
C GLY A 48 -12.23 7.11 6.45
N ASP A 49 -13.27 6.44 5.94
CA ASP A 49 -13.37 6.04 4.54
C ASP A 49 -13.93 7.14 3.63
N THR A 50 -14.60 8.15 4.19
CA THR A 50 -15.07 9.28 3.40
C THR A 50 -13.94 10.27 3.24
N SER A 51 -13.44 10.41 2.01
CA SER A 51 -12.47 11.46 1.66
C SER A 51 -12.97 12.82 2.14
N PHE A 52 -12.39 13.34 3.24
CA PHE A 52 -12.90 14.57 3.83
C PHE A 52 -12.89 15.66 2.76
N PRO A 53 -13.97 16.45 2.62
CA PRO A 53 -14.00 17.58 1.70
C PRO A 53 -12.81 18.51 1.85
N TYR A 54 -12.23 18.58 3.06
CA TYR A 54 -10.97 19.24 3.34
C TYR A 54 -9.80 18.69 2.50
N PHE A 55 -9.53 17.38 2.55
CA PHE A 55 -8.43 16.77 1.80
C PHE A 55 -8.67 16.83 0.29
N LEU A 56 -9.91 16.64 -0.16
CA LEU A 56 -10.27 16.81 -1.57
C LEU A 56 -10.02 18.25 -2.05
N ARG A 57 -10.45 19.26 -1.27
CA ARG A 57 -10.19 20.67 -1.58
C ARG A 57 -8.70 20.97 -1.56
N ARG A 58 -7.95 20.42 -0.59
CA ARG A 58 -6.50 20.59 -0.49
C ARG A 58 -5.77 19.95 -1.67
N PHE A 59 -6.20 18.77 -2.11
CA PHE A 59 -5.67 18.07 -3.28
C PHE A 59 -5.97 18.87 -4.56
N ARG A 60 -7.21 19.32 -4.74
CA ARG A 60 -7.59 20.19 -5.87
C ARG A 60 -6.77 21.46 -5.88
N GLN A 61 -6.59 22.13 -4.74
CA GLN A 61 -5.76 23.32 -4.62
C GLN A 61 -4.29 23.04 -5.01
N LYS A 62 -3.71 21.94 -4.50
CA LYS A 62 -2.34 21.53 -4.88
C LYS A 62 -2.25 21.23 -6.38
N ARG A 63 -3.25 20.54 -6.95
CA ARG A 63 -3.32 20.23 -8.38
C ARG A 63 -3.42 21.51 -9.23
N CYS A 64 -4.27 22.46 -8.86
CA CYS A 64 -4.39 23.75 -9.55
C CYS A 64 -3.11 24.59 -9.47
N LYS A 65 -2.37 24.53 -8.36
CA LYS A 65 -1.06 25.20 -8.22
C LYS A 65 0.03 24.56 -9.07
N LYS A 66 -0.04 23.24 -9.29
CA LYS A 66 0.92 22.49 -10.12
C LYS A 66 0.52 22.44 -11.59
N ALA A 67 -0.72 22.80 -11.91
CA ALA A 67 -1.20 22.84 -13.28
C ALA A 67 -0.54 24.01 -14.00
N ILE A 68 0.00 23.74 -15.18
CA ILE A 68 0.47 24.76 -16.10
C ILE A 68 -0.78 25.48 -16.62
N GLN A 69 -0.99 26.72 -16.17
CA GLN A 69 -2.17 27.53 -16.52
C GLN A 69 -1.99 28.27 -17.84
N SER A 70 -0.75 28.59 -18.18
CA SER A 70 -0.40 29.21 -19.44
C SER A 70 1.01 28.80 -19.86
N LEU A 71 1.20 28.67 -21.17
CA LEU A 71 2.51 28.44 -21.77
C LEU A 71 2.76 29.54 -22.81
N THR A 72 3.96 30.12 -22.79
CA THR A 72 4.40 31.06 -23.83
C THR A 72 5.26 30.30 -24.82
N THR A 73 4.84 30.29 -26.09
CA THR A 73 5.56 29.66 -27.21
C THR A 73 6.71 30.55 -27.69
N GLU A 74 7.64 29.99 -28.46
CA GLU A 74 8.76 30.71 -29.09
C GLU A 74 8.31 31.88 -30.00
N ASP A 75 7.10 31.79 -30.56
CA ASP A 75 6.45 32.86 -31.34
C ASP A 75 5.78 33.96 -30.47
N ASP A 76 6.11 34.05 -29.18
CA ASP A 76 5.49 34.95 -28.19
C ASP A 76 3.97 34.78 -28.03
N ARG A 77 3.41 33.63 -28.45
CA ARG A 77 1.99 33.30 -28.28
C ARG A 77 1.72 32.73 -26.89
N ILE A 78 0.66 33.20 -26.24
CA ILE A 78 0.25 32.71 -24.92
C ILE A 78 -0.89 31.70 -25.08
N LEU A 79 -0.59 30.44 -24.80
CA LEU A 79 -1.57 29.34 -24.78
C LEU A 79 -2.15 29.21 -23.38
N THR A 80 -3.47 29.27 -23.25
CA THR A 80 -4.19 29.05 -21.97
C THR A 80 -5.10 27.82 -21.98
N SER A 81 -5.40 27.28 -23.16
CA SER A 81 -6.16 26.04 -23.31
C SER A 81 -5.29 24.83 -22.93
N PRO A 82 -5.78 23.91 -22.08
CA PRO A 82 -5.00 22.74 -21.69
C PRO A 82 -4.68 21.82 -22.86
N VAL A 83 -5.57 21.73 -23.86
CA VAL A 83 -5.36 20.92 -25.07
C VAL A 83 -4.20 21.49 -25.88
N ASP A 84 -4.21 22.80 -26.12
CA ASP A 84 -3.18 23.48 -26.90
C ASP A 84 -1.82 23.42 -26.19
N ILE A 85 -1.81 23.58 -24.86
CA ILE A 85 -0.59 23.42 -24.05
C ILE A 85 -0.03 22.00 -24.19
N THR A 86 -0.87 20.96 -24.09
CA THR A 86 -0.38 19.57 -24.23
C THR A 86 0.15 19.28 -25.63
N GLN A 87 -0.50 19.82 -26.65
CA GLN A 87 -0.07 19.65 -28.04
C GLN A 87 1.25 20.38 -28.31
N GLU A 88 1.40 21.62 -27.82
CA GLU A 88 2.63 22.39 -27.95
C GLU A 88 3.81 21.71 -27.24
N VAL A 89 3.59 21.23 -26.01
CA VAL A 89 4.60 20.46 -25.26
C VAL A 89 5.00 19.20 -26.01
N TYR A 90 4.02 18.47 -26.57
CA TYR A 90 4.29 17.28 -27.37
C TYR A 90 5.12 17.61 -28.61
N ILE A 91 4.75 18.65 -29.37
CA ILE A 91 5.46 19.09 -30.57
C ILE A 91 6.89 19.50 -30.21
N HIS A 92 7.06 20.35 -29.21
CA HIS A 92 8.37 20.84 -28.76
C HIS A 92 9.29 19.68 -28.37
N TYR A 93 8.86 18.77 -27.48
CA TYR A 93 9.70 17.64 -27.09
C TYR A 93 9.91 16.65 -28.23
N THR A 94 8.92 16.44 -29.10
CA THR A 94 9.11 15.61 -30.30
C THR A 94 10.19 16.21 -31.18
N GLN A 95 10.22 17.52 -31.38
CA GLN A 95 11.28 18.19 -32.12
C GLN A 95 12.64 18.10 -31.42
N VAL A 96 12.70 18.31 -30.10
CA VAL A 96 13.94 18.18 -29.32
C VAL A 96 14.52 16.77 -29.40
N PHE A 97 13.68 15.74 -29.30
CA PHE A 97 14.13 14.35 -29.33
C PHE A 97 14.28 13.77 -30.75
N ALA A 98 13.60 14.34 -31.75
CA ALA A 98 13.72 13.92 -33.16
C ALA A 98 14.72 14.79 -33.95
N ALA A 99 15.20 15.90 -33.41
CA ALA A 99 16.20 16.73 -34.04
C ALA A 99 17.44 15.88 -34.35
N PRO A 100 17.88 15.78 -35.61
CA PRO A 100 19.12 15.11 -35.92
C PRO A 100 20.25 15.83 -35.19
N LEU A 101 21.09 15.09 -34.46
CA LEU A 101 22.27 15.66 -33.83
C LEU A 101 23.06 16.41 -34.91
N SER A 102 23.26 17.71 -34.70
CA SER A 102 24.15 18.51 -35.54
C SER A 102 25.51 17.82 -35.58
N PRO A 103 26.17 17.68 -36.75
CA PRO A 103 27.48 17.03 -36.84
C PRO A 103 28.57 17.72 -35.98
N ALA A 104 28.33 18.95 -35.49
CA ALA A 104 29.18 19.64 -34.52
C ALA A 104 28.91 19.25 -33.05
N ASP A 105 27.72 18.73 -32.75
CA ASP A 105 27.28 18.27 -31.42
C ASP A 105 27.34 16.74 -31.27
N VAL A 106 27.82 16.02 -32.29
CA VAL A 106 28.12 14.59 -32.22
C VAL A 106 29.40 14.41 -31.40
N THR A 107 29.32 14.59 -30.08
CA THR A 107 29.94 13.57 -29.23
C THR A 107 29.20 12.29 -29.57
N THR A 108 29.87 11.39 -30.31
CA THR A 108 29.35 10.03 -30.48
C THR A 108 29.00 9.48 -29.08
N PRO A 109 28.09 8.50 -28.92
CA PRO A 109 27.90 7.85 -27.62
C PRO A 109 29.24 7.44 -26.98
N ARG A 110 30.21 7.09 -27.83
CA ARG A 110 31.60 6.82 -27.45
C ARG A 110 32.35 8.03 -26.87
N ASP A 111 32.12 9.24 -27.36
CA ASP A 111 32.73 10.48 -26.83
C ASP A 111 32.04 10.95 -25.54
N PHE A 112 30.73 10.77 -25.41
CA PHE A 112 30.03 11.01 -24.13
C PHE A 112 30.49 9.99 -23.07
N LEU A 113 30.58 8.71 -23.45
CA LEU A 113 31.09 7.65 -22.59
C LEU A 113 32.59 7.79 -22.30
N SER A 114 33.38 8.42 -23.18
CA SER A 114 34.80 8.69 -22.93
C SER A 114 35.02 9.78 -21.87
N VAL A 115 34.08 10.73 -21.73
CA VAL A 115 34.08 11.69 -20.62
C VAL A 115 33.74 10.99 -19.29
N LEU A 116 32.86 9.99 -19.34
CA LEU A 116 32.47 9.20 -18.16
C LEU A 116 33.52 8.16 -17.75
N SER A 117 34.22 7.57 -18.72
CA SER A 117 35.19 6.48 -18.50
C SER A 117 36.41 6.89 -17.68
N GLY A 118 36.67 8.19 -17.52
CA GLY A 118 37.72 8.70 -16.64
C GLY A 118 37.37 8.70 -15.15
N ARG A 119 36.09 8.50 -14.78
CA ARG A 119 35.63 8.60 -13.38
C ARG A 119 35.47 7.26 -12.67
N VAL A 120 35.30 6.19 -13.43
CA VAL A 120 35.01 4.85 -12.91
C VAL A 120 36.08 3.91 -13.45
N SER A 121 36.77 3.20 -12.55
CA SER A 121 37.76 2.21 -12.96
C SER A 121 37.08 1.03 -13.66
N LEU A 122 37.76 0.39 -14.61
CA LEU A 122 37.27 -0.82 -15.28
C LEU A 122 36.68 -1.90 -14.33
N PRO A 123 37.30 -2.22 -13.17
CA PRO A 123 36.70 -3.17 -12.23
C PRO A 123 35.41 -2.67 -11.58
N GLN A 124 35.27 -1.36 -11.34
CA GLN A 124 34.02 -0.80 -10.81
C GLN A 124 32.91 -0.82 -11.86
N LEU A 125 33.24 -0.60 -13.14
CA LEU A 125 32.27 -0.69 -14.21
C LEU A 125 31.76 -2.13 -14.35
N ALA A 126 32.68 -3.10 -14.34
CA ALA A 126 32.33 -4.52 -14.37
C ALA A 126 31.47 -4.93 -13.16
N PHE A 127 31.69 -4.34 -11.98
CA PHE A 127 30.86 -4.58 -10.80
C PHE A 127 29.45 -3.98 -10.92
N ILE A 128 29.31 -2.80 -11.52
CA ILE A 128 28.00 -2.14 -11.70
C ILE A 128 27.14 -2.87 -12.75
N ASP A 129 27.78 -3.37 -13.80
CA ASP A 129 27.10 -4.11 -14.87
C ASP A 129 26.82 -5.57 -14.51
N ASP A 130 27.38 -6.08 -13.41
CA ASP A 130 27.20 -7.47 -12.99
C ASP A 130 25.75 -7.75 -12.55
N LEU A 131 25.31 -9.00 -12.72
CA LEU A 131 23.95 -9.39 -12.36
C LEU A 131 23.83 -9.47 -10.83
N PRO A 132 22.91 -8.71 -10.21
CA PRO A 132 22.78 -8.73 -8.76
C PRO A 132 22.40 -10.13 -8.23
N THR A 133 23.05 -10.51 -7.14
CA THR A 133 22.90 -11.83 -6.52
C THR A 133 21.65 -11.90 -5.64
N HIS A 134 21.21 -13.13 -5.35
CA HIS A 134 20.08 -13.36 -4.45
C HIS A 134 20.32 -12.79 -3.04
N GLY A 135 21.57 -12.85 -2.56
CA GLY A 135 21.97 -12.28 -1.27
C GLY A 135 21.77 -10.78 -1.25
N GLU A 136 22.23 -10.07 -2.27
CA GLU A 136 22.10 -8.61 -2.36
C GLU A 136 20.63 -8.16 -2.36
N PHE A 137 19.76 -8.83 -3.12
CA PHE A 137 18.33 -8.51 -3.10
C PHE A 137 17.69 -8.77 -1.73
N THR A 138 18.06 -9.88 -1.10
CA THR A 138 17.55 -10.23 0.24
C THR A 138 18.01 -9.22 1.28
N ASP A 139 19.29 -8.86 1.26
CA ASP A 139 19.87 -7.89 2.19
C ASP A 139 19.26 -6.50 2.02
N VAL A 140 19.04 -6.06 0.78
CA VAL A 140 18.36 -4.78 0.49
C VAL A 140 16.90 -4.79 0.96
N MET A 141 16.18 -5.89 0.72
CA MET A 141 14.78 -6.00 1.14
C MET A 141 14.65 -6.07 2.67
N LEU A 142 15.51 -6.82 3.35
CA LEU A 142 15.48 -6.96 4.81
C LEU A 142 16.09 -5.77 5.56
N SER A 143 16.99 -5.00 4.94
CA SER A 143 17.52 -3.75 5.50
C SER A 143 16.56 -2.57 5.36
N SER A 144 15.47 -2.71 4.61
CA SER A 144 14.47 -1.66 4.49
C SER A 144 13.81 -1.35 5.84
N ALA A 145 13.73 -0.06 6.17
CA ALA A 145 13.08 0.41 7.39
C ALA A 145 11.63 -0.07 7.48
N ARG A 146 11.29 -0.70 8.60
CA ARG A 146 9.96 -1.27 8.89
C ARG A 146 8.87 -0.21 8.98
N GLU A 147 9.23 0.99 9.43
CA GLU A 147 8.34 2.14 9.60
C GLU A 147 8.03 2.88 8.28
N LYS A 148 8.36 2.29 7.12
CA LYS A 148 7.92 2.85 5.83
C LYS A 148 6.40 2.82 5.74
N SER A 149 5.84 3.91 5.21
CA SER A 149 4.43 4.00 4.88
C SER A 149 3.98 2.82 4.01
N LEU A 150 2.74 2.39 4.20
CA LEU A 150 2.09 1.37 3.37
C LEU A 150 2.23 1.75 1.88
N SER A 151 2.61 0.76 1.08
CA SER A 151 2.59 0.88 -0.37
C SER A 151 1.14 0.97 -0.87
N PHE A 152 0.95 1.34 -2.13
CA PHE A 152 -0.38 1.43 -2.75
C PHE A 152 -1.15 0.09 -2.67
N ASP A 153 -0.43 -1.02 -2.65
CA ASP A 153 -0.93 -2.39 -2.48
C ASP A 153 -1.42 -2.71 -1.05
N GLY A 154 -1.22 -1.79 -0.09
CA GLY A 154 -1.60 -1.98 1.30
C GLY A 154 -0.68 -2.90 2.10
N PHE A 155 0.45 -3.34 1.55
CA PHE A 155 1.45 -4.12 2.29
C PHE A 155 2.48 -3.19 2.94
N ASN A 156 2.78 -3.45 4.21
CA ASN A 156 3.92 -2.83 4.88
C ASN A 156 5.18 -3.67 4.68
N VAL A 157 6.33 -3.06 4.95
CA VAL A 157 7.61 -3.75 4.88
C VAL A 157 7.66 -4.96 5.82
N ASP A 158 7.00 -4.88 6.99
CA ASP A 158 6.91 -6.00 7.93
C ASP A 158 6.18 -7.22 7.36
N ALA A 159 5.09 -7.02 6.62
CA ALA A 159 4.36 -8.11 5.97
C ALA A 159 5.22 -8.74 4.87
N ILE A 160 5.94 -7.92 4.10
CA ILE A 160 6.87 -8.42 3.08
C ILE A 160 8.00 -9.21 3.74
N HIS A 161 8.55 -8.74 4.86
CA HIS A 161 9.57 -9.47 5.63
C HIS A 161 9.03 -10.81 6.15
N ALA A 162 7.79 -10.84 6.63
CA ALA A 162 7.18 -12.07 7.17
C ALA A 162 6.91 -13.14 6.09
N VAL A 163 6.70 -12.72 4.85
CA VAL A 163 6.40 -13.62 3.71
C VAL A 163 7.59 -13.73 2.74
N TRP A 164 8.75 -13.15 3.09
CA TRP A 164 9.92 -13.08 2.21
C TRP A 164 10.44 -14.48 1.84
N ASP A 165 10.42 -15.43 2.77
CA ASP A 165 10.86 -16.80 2.49
C ASP A 165 10.04 -17.47 1.37
N PHE A 166 8.80 -17.04 1.18
CA PHE A 166 7.91 -17.56 0.14
C PHE A 166 7.97 -16.73 -1.16
N VAL A 167 7.93 -15.40 -1.05
CA VAL A 167 7.87 -14.50 -2.23
C VAL A 167 9.25 -14.15 -2.78
N GLY A 168 10.27 -14.13 -1.93
CA GLY A 168 11.64 -13.70 -2.23
C GLY A 168 12.25 -14.42 -3.43
N PRO A 169 12.22 -15.76 -3.52
CA PRO A 169 12.79 -16.47 -4.67
C PRO A 169 12.18 -16.05 -6.01
N THR A 170 10.84 -15.91 -6.05
CA THR A 170 10.11 -15.47 -7.24
C THR A 170 10.43 -14.02 -7.59
N TYR A 171 10.50 -13.14 -6.57
CA TYR A 171 10.86 -11.74 -6.75
C TYR A 171 12.28 -11.58 -7.32
N VAL A 172 13.26 -12.31 -6.78
CA VAL A 172 14.65 -12.26 -7.25
C VAL A 172 14.74 -12.74 -8.70
N CYS A 173 14.07 -13.84 -9.04
CA CYS A 173 14.03 -14.33 -10.42
C CYS A 173 13.48 -13.27 -11.39
N ALA A 174 12.35 -12.64 -11.03
CA ALA A 174 11.75 -11.59 -11.83
C ALA A 174 12.68 -10.37 -11.97
N MET A 175 13.34 -9.93 -10.90
CA MET A 175 14.26 -8.78 -10.96
C MET A 175 15.51 -9.06 -11.79
N GLN A 176 16.06 -10.29 -11.72
CA GLN A 176 17.18 -10.70 -12.57
C GLN A 176 16.76 -10.77 -14.04
N GLU A 177 15.57 -11.26 -14.34
CA GLU A 177 15.00 -11.23 -15.69
C GLU A 177 14.81 -9.79 -16.20
N CYS A 178 14.34 -8.87 -15.34
CA CYS A 178 14.23 -7.46 -15.68
C CYS A 178 15.59 -6.83 -15.99
N TRP A 179 16.62 -7.18 -15.23
CA TRP A 179 17.99 -6.70 -15.43
C TRP A 179 18.53 -7.13 -16.79
N LEU A 180 18.31 -8.39 -17.18
CA LEU A 180 18.78 -8.93 -18.46
C LEU A 180 17.98 -8.44 -19.66
N THR A 181 16.66 -8.25 -19.51
CA THR A 181 15.76 -7.86 -20.62
C THR A 181 15.57 -6.35 -20.74
N ALA A 182 16.02 -5.57 -19.75
CA ALA A 182 15.70 -4.16 -19.57
C ALA A 182 14.19 -3.86 -19.68
N SER A 183 13.36 -4.82 -19.27
CA SER A 183 11.90 -4.74 -19.36
C SER A 183 11.25 -5.17 -18.05
N PHE A 184 10.21 -4.46 -17.61
CA PHE A 184 9.47 -4.82 -16.41
C PHE A 184 8.33 -5.79 -16.75
N PRO A 185 7.91 -6.66 -15.80
CA PRO A 185 6.77 -7.52 -15.99
C PRO A 185 5.51 -6.67 -16.17
N LYS A 186 4.60 -7.13 -17.04
CA LYS A 186 3.29 -6.48 -17.21
C LYS A 186 2.58 -6.42 -15.85
N GLY A 187 2.02 -5.26 -15.51
CA GLY A 187 1.41 -5.04 -14.19
C GLY A 187 2.29 -4.33 -13.15
N PHE A 188 3.60 -4.16 -13.37
CA PHE A 188 4.48 -3.47 -12.40
C PHE A 188 4.06 -2.00 -12.12
N HIS A 189 3.39 -1.36 -13.09
CA HIS A 189 2.84 -0.01 -12.95
C HIS A 189 1.31 0.03 -12.78
N GLU A 190 0.60 -1.10 -12.79
CA GLU A 190 -0.87 -1.13 -12.87
C GLU A 190 -1.57 -0.92 -11.51
N GLY A 191 -0.81 -0.68 -10.44
CA GLY A 191 -1.32 -0.19 -9.16
C GLY A 191 -1.85 1.26 -9.20
N LEU A 192 -2.46 1.73 -10.29
CA LEU A 192 -3.05 3.08 -10.37
C LEU A 192 -4.33 3.17 -11.22
N THR A 193 -4.88 2.06 -11.71
CA THR A 193 -6.21 2.04 -12.32
C THR A 193 -7.17 1.21 -11.49
N PHE A 194 -7.91 1.89 -10.63
CA PHE A 194 -9.18 1.41 -10.11
C PHE A 194 -10.07 1.00 -11.30
N CYS A 195 -10.37 -0.30 -11.38
CA CYS A 195 -11.47 -0.92 -12.12
C CYS A 195 -11.65 -0.54 -13.61
N ASP A 196 -11.20 -1.42 -14.51
CA ASP A 196 -12.00 -1.80 -15.69
C ASP A 196 -11.70 -3.25 -16.08
N THR A 197 -12.56 -4.18 -15.64
CA THR A 197 -12.48 -5.63 -15.91
C THR A 197 -12.97 -5.99 -17.32
N SER A 198 -12.76 -5.14 -18.32
CA SER A 198 -13.30 -5.36 -19.67
C SER A 198 -12.28 -5.75 -20.74
N GLN A 199 -10.99 -5.88 -20.44
CA GLN A 199 -9.99 -6.32 -21.42
C GLN A 199 -8.97 -7.32 -20.87
N ILE A 200 -9.42 -8.55 -20.65
CA ILE A 200 -8.55 -9.73 -20.73
C ILE A 200 -9.17 -10.67 -21.75
N SER A 201 -8.93 -10.39 -23.03
CA SER A 201 -9.03 -11.38 -24.09
C SER A 201 -7.72 -11.42 -24.88
N GLY A 202 -7.05 -12.57 -24.79
CA GLY A 202 -6.00 -12.98 -25.72
C GLY A 202 -4.57 -12.64 -25.31
N GLY A 203 -3.81 -13.66 -24.91
CA GLY A 203 -2.36 -13.61 -25.10
C GLY A 203 -1.49 -14.47 -24.19
N SER A 204 -1.29 -15.73 -24.62
CA SER A 204 -0.06 -16.52 -24.46
C SER A 204 0.37 -17.00 -23.07
N VAL A 205 -0.01 -18.25 -22.81
CA VAL A 205 0.61 -19.17 -21.86
C VAL A 205 2.06 -19.43 -22.28
N PHE A 206 3.04 -19.14 -21.42
CA PHE A 206 4.35 -19.78 -21.48
C PHE A 206 4.53 -20.62 -20.22
N GLY A 207 4.57 -21.93 -20.42
CA GLY A 207 4.82 -22.92 -19.40
C GLY A 207 6.31 -23.13 -19.17
N CYS A 208 6.66 -23.33 -17.90
CA CYS A 208 7.79 -24.16 -17.52
C CYS A 208 7.21 -25.45 -16.91
N ALA A 209 7.58 -26.58 -17.50
CA ALA A 209 7.14 -27.91 -17.11
C ALA A 209 7.90 -28.39 -15.85
N GLY A 210 7.14 -28.92 -14.89
CA GLY A 210 7.65 -29.58 -13.69
C GLY A 210 6.47 -29.81 -12.73
N GLY A 211 5.84 -30.99 -12.83
CA GLY A 211 4.49 -31.22 -12.33
C GLY A 211 4.34 -31.35 -10.82
N GLU A 212 3.27 -30.75 -10.31
CA GLU A 212 2.30 -31.39 -9.40
C GLU A 212 1.01 -30.56 -9.47
N GLN A 213 -0.13 -31.17 -9.80
CA GLN A 213 -1.40 -30.45 -9.88
C GLN A 213 -1.90 -30.07 -8.48
N ALA A 214 -1.57 -28.85 -8.04
CA ALA A 214 -2.27 -28.21 -6.94
C ALA A 214 -3.53 -27.52 -7.48
N LYS A 215 -4.69 -27.94 -6.97
CA LYS A 215 -6.01 -27.32 -7.22
C LYS A 215 -5.99 -25.84 -6.84
N PRO A 216 -6.77 -24.97 -7.51
CA PRO A 216 -6.92 -23.58 -7.10
C PRO A 216 -7.54 -23.54 -5.70
N LEU A 217 -6.78 -23.01 -4.74
CA LEU A 217 -7.31 -22.60 -3.45
C LEU A 217 -8.06 -21.30 -3.69
N ASP A 218 -9.38 -21.37 -3.56
CA ASP A 218 -10.25 -20.21 -3.52
C ASP A 218 -9.80 -19.31 -2.36
N THR A 219 -9.28 -18.14 -2.71
CA THR A 219 -8.91 -17.09 -1.78
C THR A 219 -10.18 -16.43 -1.27
N PHE A 220 -10.81 -17.00 -0.24
CA PHE A 220 -11.69 -16.31 0.73
C PHE A 220 -12.12 -17.31 1.80
N ASP A 221 -11.21 -17.63 2.72
CA ASP A 221 -11.57 -18.16 4.04
C ASP A 221 -10.34 -18.09 4.96
N PHE A 222 -9.94 -16.87 5.32
CA PHE A 222 -9.15 -16.67 6.53
C PHE A 222 -9.80 -15.51 7.28
N ILE A 223 -10.25 -15.80 8.51
CA ILE A 223 -11.00 -14.94 9.44
C ILE A 223 -12.53 -15.04 9.35
N ALA A 224 -13.07 -16.24 9.60
CA ALA A 224 -14.35 -16.41 10.33
C ALA A 224 -14.51 -17.87 10.77
N GLY A 225 -14.36 -18.18 12.06
CA GLY A 225 -14.69 -19.53 12.52
C GLY A 225 -14.24 -19.92 13.91
N LYS A 226 -14.71 -19.23 14.96
CA LYS A 226 -14.87 -19.89 16.28
C LYS A 226 -15.87 -19.21 17.21
N VAL A 227 -17.16 -19.17 16.86
CA VAL A 227 -18.26 -19.21 17.85
C VAL A 227 -19.53 -19.79 17.21
N ALA A 228 -19.84 -21.06 17.51
CA ALA A 228 -21.16 -21.69 17.57
C ALA A 228 -20.88 -23.18 17.87
N GLY A 229 -21.38 -23.84 18.89
CA GLY A 229 -22.74 -23.83 19.40
C GLY A 229 -23.05 -25.32 19.66
N GLY A 230 -22.79 -25.78 20.88
CA GLY A 230 -23.16 -27.13 21.30
C GLY A 230 -24.68 -27.18 21.51
N SER A 231 -25.38 -27.92 20.66
CA SER A 231 -26.79 -28.25 20.83
C SER A 231 -26.95 -29.37 21.89
N PRO A 232 -28.02 -29.37 22.70
CA PRO A 232 -28.23 -30.36 23.75
C PRO A 232 -28.75 -31.67 23.15
N ALA A 233 -28.15 -32.79 23.58
CA ALA A 233 -28.68 -34.11 23.32
C ALA A 233 -29.78 -34.45 24.35
N SER A 234 -30.94 -34.83 23.83
CA SER A 234 -31.97 -35.57 24.55
C SER A 234 -31.63 -37.07 24.57
N ILE A 235 -31.79 -37.71 25.73
CA ILE A 235 -32.08 -39.12 26.08
C ILE A 235 -32.24 -39.03 27.62
N GLY A 236 -33.34 -39.36 28.30
CA GLY A 236 -34.36 -40.37 28.08
C GLY A 236 -34.32 -41.35 29.26
N ALA A 237 -35.03 -41.02 30.36
CA ALA A 237 -35.61 -41.90 31.38
C ALA A 237 -36.30 -41.05 32.45
#